data_AF-A0A520ZSG5-F1
#
_entry.id   AF-A0A520ZSG5-F1
#
_cell.length_a   1.000
_cell.length_b   1.000
_cell.length_c   1.000
_cell.angle_alpha   90.00
_cell.angle_beta   90.00
_cell.angle_gamma   90.00
#
_symmetry.space_group_name_H-M   'P 1'
#
loop_
_entity.id
_entity.type
_entity.pdbx_description
1 polymer ?
#
loop_
_entity_poly.entity_id
_entity_poly.type
_entity_poly.pdbx_seq_one_letter_code
_entity_poly.pdbx_strand_id
1 'polypeptide(L)'
;MFQFDDGCYTRVHAGAGTGSRRFTGIVRISRACVKLLKDMAFFGFCTQVCAKICITAAQSLPKWFGTDGDKRRHSLRPEPKTTENWRLKMKTLAIAIATTALTATVASAASVGDFDRNGDRFASFGEVVAANATIDRNDFRSIDVNRDNRLSSAEIQAAGAQAILKRGVDASPSVRDTRSIAQGSFVTQSELMAAYAGLSSVDFDLIDTNNDNRVGANELYASGAQDLLSQHEAGSQILVSLDSIDTDGSGFASLAELQAQYPGLSAADLIWFDANDDNRVSFTEFYSIDAVQVLGKNR
;
A
#
# COMPACT_ATOMS: atom_id res chain seq x y z
N MET A 1 -18.02 -21.95 -36.68
CA MET A 1 -17.79 -22.45 -35.32
C MET A 1 -16.29 -22.67 -35.12
N PHE A 2 -15.59 -21.62 -34.70
CA PHE A 2 -14.26 -21.71 -34.10
C PHE A 2 -14.31 -20.73 -32.93
N GLN A 3 -14.42 -21.30 -31.74
CA GLN A 3 -14.48 -20.56 -30.48
C GLN A 3 -13.04 -20.41 -30.01
N PHE A 4 -12.53 -19.18 -30.02
CA PHE A 4 -11.25 -18.86 -29.41
C PHE A 4 -11.51 -18.51 -27.94
N ASP A 5 -10.99 -19.32 -27.03
CA ASP A 5 -11.03 -19.03 -25.60
C ASP A 5 -10.02 -17.94 -25.24
N ASP A 6 -10.53 -16.85 -24.63
CA ASP A 6 -9.75 -15.74 -24.08
C ASP A 6 -8.88 -16.18 -22.90
N GLY A 7 -7.66 -16.61 -23.19
CA GLY A 7 -6.59 -16.84 -22.22
C GLY A 7 -5.50 -15.77 -22.34
N CYS A 8 -5.17 -15.09 -21.24
CA CYS A 8 -3.97 -14.25 -21.18
C CYS A 8 -2.72 -15.13 -21.22
N TYR A 9 -1.88 -14.96 -22.24
CA TYR A 9 -0.58 -15.61 -22.35
C TYR A 9 0.54 -14.58 -22.16
N THR A 10 1.37 -14.77 -21.14
CA THR A 10 2.58 -13.95 -20.97
C THR A 10 3.79 -14.72 -21.47
N ARG A 11 4.44 -14.22 -22.52
CA ARG A 11 5.69 -14.80 -23.05
C ARG A 11 6.86 -14.24 -22.24
N VAL A 12 7.51 -15.07 -21.44
CA VAL A 12 8.70 -14.68 -20.66
C VAL A 12 9.96 -14.99 -21.47
N HIS A 13 10.76 -13.96 -21.76
CA HIS A 13 12.08 -14.11 -22.36
C HIS A 13 13.15 -14.04 -21.26
N ALA A 14 13.83 -15.16 -20.98
CA ALA A 14 15.02 -15.16 -20.14
C ALA A 14 16.22 -14.67 -20.97
N GLY A 15 16.87 -13.58 -20.51
CA GLY A 15 18.06 -13.01 -21.14
C GLY A 15 19.22 -14.01 -21.17
N ALA A 16 19.86 -14.13 -22.34
CA ALA A 16 20.93 -15.09 -22.58
C ALA A 16 22.28 -14.54 -22.06
N GLY A 17 22.81 -15.15 -21.00
CA GLY A 17 24.25 -15.19 -20.76
C GLY A 17 24.92 -16.11 -21.80
N THR A 18 26.10 -15.71 -22.28
CA THR A 18 26.88 -16.37 -23.32
C THR A 18 27.08 -17.86 -23.02
N GLY A 19 26.43 -18.72 -23.83
CA GLY A 19 26.68 -20.16 -23.85
C GLY A 19 25.52 -21.10 -23.48
N SER A 20 24.30 -20.61 -23.21
CA SER A 20 23.19 -21.51 -22.80
C SER A 20 22.01 -21.56 -23.79
N ARG A 21 21.47 -22.77 -24.00
CA ARG A 21 20.35 -23.06 -24.92
C ARG A 21 19.09 -22.32 -24.49
N ARG A 22 18.42 -21.65 -25.44
CA ARG A 22 17.14 -20.96 -25.20
C ARG A 22 16.04 -21.99 -24.93
N PHE A 23 15.44 -21.91 -23.75
CA PHE A 23 14.20 -22.62 -23.43
C PHE A 23 13.02 -21.68 -23.67
N THR A 24 12.14 -22.05 -24.59
CA THR A 24 10.85 -21.37 -24.79
C THR A 24 9.78 -22.23 -24.14
N GLY A 25 9.22 -21.78 -23.02
CA GLY A 25 8.10 -22.44 -22.34
C GLY A 25 6.88 -21.53 -22.30
N ILE A 26 5.69 -22.08 -22.57
CA ILE A 26 4.41 -21.41 -22.36
C ILE A 26 3.91 -21.87 -20.98
N VAL A 27 3.81 -20.94 -20.03
CA VAL A 27 3.22 -21.22 -18.72
C VAL A 27 1.73 -20.87 -18.80
N ARG A 28 0.86 -21.87 -18.56
CA ARG A 28 -0.58 -21.63 -18.41
C ARG A 28 -0.86 -21.24 -16.96
N ILE A 29 -1.29 -20.00 -16.75
CA ILE A 29 -1.79 -19.53 -15.46
C ILE A 29 -3.29 -19.84 -15.42
N SER A 30 -3.75 -20.54 -14.37
CA SER A 30 -5.16 -20.90 -14.25
C SER A 30 -6.01 -19.65 -13.99
N ARG A 31 -7.28 -19.65 -14.46
CA ARG A 31 -8.25 -18.57 -14.18
C ARG A 31 -8.42 -18.29 -12.68
N ALA A 32 -8.27 -19.31 -11.82
CA ALA A 32 -8.31 -19.17 -10.37
C ALA A 32 -7.15 -18.31 -9.84
N CYS A 33 -5.95 -18.44 -10.41
CA CYS A 33 -4.79 -17.64 -10.02
C CYS A 33 -4.92 -16.18 -10.48
N VAL A 34 -5.51 -15.94 -11.67
CA VAL A 34 -5.81 -14.58 -12.14
C VAL A 34 -6.88 -13.89 -11.29
N LYS A 35 -7.90 -14.64 -10.83
CA LYS A 35 -8.93 -14.12 -9.93
C LYS A 35 -8.35 -13.74 -8.57
N LEU A 36 -7.52 -14.61 -7.98
CA LEU A 36 -6.78 -14.32 -6.73
C LEU A 36 -5.87 -13.08 -6.85
N LEU A 37 -5.21 -12.89 -8.00
CA LEU A 37 -4.36 -11.71 -8.23
C LEU A 37 -5.17 -10.41 -8.38
N LYS A 38 -6.37 -10.47 -8.96
CA LYS A 38 -7.29 -9.31 -9.04
C LYS A 38 -7.85 -8.95 -7.67
N ASP A 39 -8.22 -9.95 -6.86
CA ASP A 39 -8.74 -9.72 -5.52
C ASP A 39 -7.65 -9.20 -4.56
N MET A 40 -6.38 -9.54 -4.80
CA MET A 40 -5.23 -9.03 -4.02
C MET A 40 -4.77 -7.63 -4.45
N ALA A 41 -4.97 -7.22 -5.70
CA ALA A 41 -4.63 -5.86 -6.16
C ALA A 41 -5.53 -4.77 -5.52
N PHE A 42 -6.63 -5.16 -4.88
CA PHE A 42 -7.54 -4.27 -4.15
C PHE A 42 -7.00 -3.80 -2.80
N PHE A 43 -5.97 -4.48 -2.27
CA PHE A 43 -5.21 -4.02 -1.11
C PHE A 43 -3.87 -3.50 -1.60
N GLY A 44 -3.71 -2.18 -1.65
CA GLY A 44 -2.61 -1.44 -2.28
C GLY A 44 -1.20 -1.65 -1.69
N PHE A 45 -0.75 -2.90 -1.57
CA PHE A 45 0.62 -3.27 -1.24
C PHE A 45 1.05 -4.53 -2.03
N CYS A 46 2.26 -4.48 -2.61
CA CYS A 46 3.03 -5.63 -3.10
C CYS A 46 2.74 -6.23 -4.49
N THR A 47 2.86 -5.44 -5.57
CA THR A 47 3.13 -6.00 -6.91
C THR A 47 4.59 -6.47 -7.07
N GLN A 48 5.57 -5.77 -6.49
CA GLN A 48 6.99 -6.15 -6.61
C GLN A 48 7.38 -7.38 -5.77
N VAL A 49 6.79 -7.57 -4.58
CA VAL A 49 7.11 -8.70 -3.70
C VAL A 49 6.48 -9.99 -4.22
N CYS A 50 5.25 -9.93 -4.73
CA CYS A 50 4.58 -11.09 -5.33
C CYS A 50 5.31 -11.61 -6.58
N ALA A 51 5.85 -10.71 -7.41
CA ALA A 51 6.66 -11.09 -8.57
C ALA A 51 7.95 -11.82 -8.18
N LYS A 52 8.64 -11.36 -7.12
CA LYS A 52 9.87 -11.99 -6.60
C LYS A 52 9.63 -13.36 -5.96
N ILE A 53 8.53 -13.51 -5.24
CA ILE A 53 8.14 -14.80 -4.61
C ILE A 53 7.82 -15.85 -5.70
N CYS A 54 7.10 -15.47 -6.76
CA CYS A 54 6.77 -16.40 -7.85
C CYS A 54 8.02 -16.85 -8.65
N ILE A 55 8.99 -15.96 -8.88
CA ILE A 55 10.24 -16.31 -9.58
C ILE A 55 11.10 -17.28 -8.75
N THR A 56 11.12 -17.10 -7.43
CA THR A 56 11.94 -17.93 -6.53
C THR A 56 11.35 -19.34 -6.36
N ALA A 57 10.02 -19.47 -6.34
CA ALA A 57 9.34 -20.77 -6.29
C ALA A 57 9.52 -21.61 -7.58
N ALA A 58 9.72 -20.96 -8.74
CA ALA A 58 9.97 -21.65 -10.00
C ALA A 58 11.40 -22.22 -10.11
N GLN A 59 12.36 -21.68 -9.34
CA GLN A 59 13.77 -22.11 -9.38
C GLN A 59 14.09 -23.25 -8.39
N SER A 60 13.21 -23.54 -7.44
CA SER A 60 13.41 -24.57 -6.40
C SER A 60 12.80 -25.94 -6.72
N LEU A 61 12.19 -26.13 -7.90
CA LEU A 61 11.71 -27.44 -8.33
C LEU A 61 12.90 -28.34 -8.73
N PRO A 62 13.07 -29.52 -8.09
CA PRO A 62 14.14 -30.43 -8.45
C PRO A 62 13.91 -30.99 -9.85
N LYS A 63 14.91 -30.87 -10.72
CA LYS A 63 14.92 -31.43 -12.08
C LYS A 63 14.89 -32.96 -12.01
N TRP A 64 13.71 -33.55 -11.98
CA TRP A 64 13.49 -34.98 -12.18
C TRP A 64 13.06 -35.24 -13.63
N PHE A 65 14.05 -35.37 -14.51
CA PHE A 65 13.91 -36.11 -15.76
C PHE A 65 15.20 -36.91 -15.97
N GLY A 66 15.24 -38.09 -15.36
CA GLY A 66 16.20 -39.14 -15.70
C GLY A 66 15.68 -39.88 -16.93
N THR A 67 16.39 -39.74 -18.04
CA THR A 67 16.23 -40.61 -19.22
C THR A 67 17.07 -41.86 -19.00
N ASP A 68 16.51 -42.87 -18.35
CA ASP A 68 17.14 -44.20 -18.29
C ASP A 68 16.49 -45.12 -19.31
N GLY A 69 17.10 -45.17 -20.48
CA GLY A 69 17.02 -46.32 -21.35
C GLY A 69 18.30 -47.12 -21.19
N ASP A 70 18.26 -48.21 -20.42
CA ASP A 70 19.21 -49.29 -20.68
C ASP A 70 18.60 -50.67 -20.47
N LYS A 71 18.88 -51.53 -21.45
CA LYS A 71 18.27 -52.82 -21.70
C LYS A 71 19.29 -53.91 -21.38
N ARG A 72 18.85 -54.82 -20.50
CA ARG A 72 19.04 -56.29 -20.54
C ARG A 72 20.33 -56.91 -20.00
N ARG A 73 20.06 -57.94 -19.16
CA ARG A 73 20.73 -59.25 -18.98
C ARG A 73 22.06 -59.20 -18.20
N HIS A 74 22.34 -59.99 -17.16
CA HIS A 74 22.11 -61.43 -16.94
C HIS A 74 22.29 -61.84 -15.46
N SER A 75 21.65 -62.97 -15.08
CA SER A 75 22.12 -64.00 -14.12
C SER A 75 22.00 -63.81 -12.59
N LEU A 76 20.89 -64.35 -12.07
CA LEU A 76 20.74 -65.31 -10.94
C LEU A 76 21.90 -65.49 -9.94
N ARG A 77 21.65 -65.14 -8.67
CA ARG A 77 21.65 -66.03 -7.47
C ARG A 77 21.07 -65.28 -6.25
N PRO A 78 20.27 -65.93 -5.39
CA PRO A 78 19.71 -65.30 -4.18
C PRO A 78 20.54 -65.67 -2.95
N GLU A 79 20.90 -64.71 -2.11
CA GLU A 79 21.35 -64.91 -0.73
C GLU A 79 20.98 -63.68 0.12
N PRO A 80 20.78 -63.85 1.45
CA PRO A 80 19.73 -63.14 2.17
C PRO A 80 20.23 -62.05 3.14
N LYS A 81 19.27 -61.16 3.48
CA LYS A 81 19.16 -60.35 4.70
C LYS A 81 20.26 -59.32 4.99
N THR A 82 19.90 -58.04 4.85
CA THR A 82 20.19 -56.98 5.83
C THR A 82 19.28 -55.76 5.57
N THR A 83 17.98 -55.92 5.79
CA THR A 83 16.97 -54.85 5.69
C THR A 83 16.87 -54.04 6.98
N GLU A 84 17.99 -53.61 7.55
CA GLU A 84 17.97 -52.85 8.82
C GLU A 84 19.04 -51.77 8.96
N ASN A 85 19.52 -51.20 7.85
CA ASN A 85 20.44 -50.04 7.92
C ASN A 85 20.07 -48.84 7.03
N TRP A 86 19.01 -48.94 6.21
CA TRP A 86 18.58 -47.85 5.32
C TRP A 86 17.51 -46.94 5.95
N ARG A 87 16.81 -47.40 7.00
CA ARG A 87 15.81 -46.61 7.73
C ARG A 87 16.39 -45.63 8.76
N LEU A 88 17.67 -45.76 9.13
CA LEU A 88 18.37 -44.84 10.03
C LEU A 88 19.16 -43.76 9.29
N LYS A 89 19.66 -44.03 8.07
CA LYS A 89 20.33 -43.01 7.24
C LYS A 89 19.38 -42.07 6.48
N MET A 90 18.10 -42.44 6.32
CA MET A 90 17.07 -41.54 5.74
C MET A 90 16.27 -40.75 6.78
N LYS A 91 16.45 -40.99 8.09
CA LYS A 91 15.81 -40.17 9.15
C LYS A 91 16.66 -38.98 9.60
N THR A 92 17.92 -38.92 9.20
CA THR A 92 18.85 -37.82 9.53
C THR A 92 19.08 -36.87 8.35
N LEU A 93 18.18 -36.87 7.36
CA LEU A 93 18.29 -36.01 6.17
C LEU A 93 16.97 -35.35 5.77
N ALA A 94 16.07 -35.13 6.72
CA ALA A 94 14.84 -34.38 6.53
C ALA A 94 14.53 -33.61 7.81
N ILE A 95 15.19 -32.46 7.97
CA ILE A 95 14.72 -31.18 8.54
C ILE A 95 16.00 -30.31 8.53
N ALA A 96 16.43 -29.97 7.32
CA ALA A 96 17.38 -28.91 7.09
C ALA A 96 16.70 -27.97 6.11
N ILE A 97 16.66 -26.69 6.50
CA ILE A 97 16.39 -25.55 5.63
C ILE A 97 14.91 -25.36 5.27
N ALA A 98 14.21 -24.61 6.12
CA ALA A 98 13.25 -23.60 5.67
C ALA A 98 13.23 -22.41 6.65
N THR A 99 14.38 -22.00 7.18
CA THR A 99 14.54 -20.66 7.77
C THR A 99 14.80 -19.70 6.62
N THR A 100 13.82 -19.55 5.74
CA THR A 100 13.84 -18.49 4.74
C THR A 100 13.81 -17.20 5.52
N ALA A 101 14.92 -16.48 5.50
CA ALA A 101 15.05 -15.17 6.10
C ALA A 101 13.90 -14.30 5.59
N LEU A 102 12.87 -14.14 6.42
CA LEU A 102 12.13 -12.90 6.51
C LEU A 102 13.17 -11.86 6.96
N THR A 103 13.98 -11.37 6.02
CA THR A 103 14.41 -9.99 6.07
C THR A 103 13.14 -9.17 5.87
N ALA A 104 12.31 -9.14 6.91
CA ALA A 104 11.41 -8.05 7.15
C ALA A 104 12.30 -6.82 7.03
N THR A 105 11.98 -5.95 6.08
CA THR A 105 12.54 -4.61 6.07
C THR A 105 12.26 -4.06 7.46
N VAL A 106 13.28 -4.08 8.31
CA VAL A 106 13.20 -3.51 9.66
C VAL A 106 13.17 -2.02 9.37
N ALA A 107 11.97 -1.50 9.08
CA ALA A 107 11.74 -0.08 9.23
C ALA A 107 12.26 0.23 10.62
N SER A 108 13.32 1.05 10.71
CA SER A 108 14.04 1.33 11.94
C SER A 108 12.99 1.68 12.99
N ALA A 109 12.68 0.73 13.86
CA ALA A 109 11.70 0.94 14.91
C ALA A 109 12.31 2.02 15.80
N ALA A 110 11.52 3.06 16.09
CA ALA A 110 11.97 4.08 17.01
C ALA A 110 12.48 3.39 18.29
N SER A 111 13.65 3.78 18.75
CA SER A 111 14.28 3.25 19.95
C SER A 111 14.11 4.24 21.09
N VAL A 112 14.19 3.79 22.34
CA VAL A 112 14.19 4.70 23.50
C VAL A 112 15.30 5.75 23.36
N GLY A 113 16.44 5.38 22.79
CA GLY A 113 17.56 6.30 22.58
C GLY A 113 17.25 7.47 21.64
N ASP A 114 16.20 7.38 20.82
CA ASP A 114 15.77 8.49 19.96
C ASP A 114 15.04 9.58 20.75
N PHE A 115 14.56 9.26 21.95
CA PHE A 115 13.77 10.17 22.81
C PHE A 115 14.50 10.51 24.12
N ASP A 116 15.20 9.54 24.72
CA ASP A 116 15.89 9.64 26.02
C ASP A 116 17.05 10.64 25.96
N ARG A 117 16.80 11.88 26.40
CA ARG A 117 17.79 12.97 26.40
C ARG A 117 18.59 13.01 27.69
N ASN A 118 18.02 12.50 28.77
CA ASN A 118 18.63 12.57 30.09
C ASN A 118 19.47 11.31 30.42
N GLY A 119 19.40 10.26 29.60
CA GLY A 119 20.15 9.02 29.72
C GLY A 119 19.60 8.03 30.75
N ASP A 120 18.32 8.17 31.14
CA ASP A 120 17.71 7.35 32.18
C ASP A 120 17.14 6.01 31.68
N ARG A 121 17.26 5.74 30.38
CA ARG A 121 16.79 4.55 29.65
C ARG A 121 15.28 4.44 29.52
N PHE A 122 14.56 5.54 29.70
CA PHE A 122 13.14 5.67 29.42
C PHE A 122 12.88 6.95 28.64
N ALA A 123 11.73 7.04 27.98
CA ALA A 123 11.28 8.30 27.39
C ALA A 123 10.16 8.90 28.23
N SER A 124 10.41 10.05 28.85
CA SER A 124 9.36 10.84 29.50
C SER A 124 8.47 11.53 28.47
N PHE A 125 7.26 11.94 28.86
CA PHE A 125 6.37 12.71 27.96
C PHE A 125 7.05 13.96 27.38
N GLY A 126 7.81 14.70 28.21
CA GLY A 126 8.51 15.89 27.75
C GLY A 126 9.55 15.59 26.68
N GLU A 127 10.25 14.46 26.80
CA GLU A 127 11.21 13.98 25.80
C GLU A 127 10.55 13.54 24.51
N VAL A 128 9.45 12.78 24.60
CA VAL A 128 8.67 12.34 23.45
C VAL A 128 8.12 13.54 22.68
N VAL A 129 7.49 14.50 23.36
CA VAL A 129 6.96 15.73 22.73
C VAL A 129 8.09 16.55 22.11
N ALA A 130 9.26 16.58 22.73
CA ALA A 130 10.37 17.35 22.20
C ALA A 130 11.05 16.71 20.98
N ALA A 131 10.85 15.41 20.75
CA ALA A 131 11.25 14.73 19.52
C ALA A 131 10.13 14.70 18.47
N ASN A 132 8.88 14.61 18.93
CA ASN A 132 7.68 14.59 18.10
C ASN A 132 6.58 15.44 18.78
N ALA A 133 6.47 16.69 18.33
CA ALA A 133 5.54 17.67 18.90
C ALA A 133 4.05 17.35 18.65
N THR A 134 3.75 16.41 17.75
CA THR A 134 2.37 15.98 17.46
C THR A 134 1.82 15.01 18.50
N ILE A 135 2.68 14.39 19.31
CA ILE A 135 2.27 13.47 20.35
C ILE A 135 1.59 14.23 21.48
N ASP A 136 0.32 13.92 21.72
CA ASP A 136 -0.42 14.44 22.86
C ASP A 136 -0.33 13.51 24.09
N ARG A 137 -0.99 13.91 25.18
CA ARG A 137 -0.97 13.14 26.42
C ARG A 137 -1.82 11.86 26.37
N ASN A 138 -2.80 11.78 25.48
CA ASN A 138 -3.61 10.58 25.29
C ASN A 138 -2.84 9.54 24.48
N ASP A 139 -2.15 9.97 23.42
CA ASP A 139 -1.22 9.17 22.65
C ASP A 139 -0.14 8.59 23.57
N PHE A 140 0.52 9.42 24.38
CA PHE A 140 1.51 8.94 25.35
C PHE A 140 0.92 7.88 26.29
N ARG A 141 -0.27 8.12 26.87
CA ARG A 141 -0.96 7.16 27.75
C ARG A 141 -1.36 5.86 27.05
N SER A 142 -1.60 5.90 25.75
CA SER A 142 -1.93 4.70 24.98
C SER A 142 -0.71 3.81 24.75
N ILE A 143 0.49 4.41 24.74
CA ILE A 143 1.77 3.70 24.62
C ILE A 143 2.26 3.23 26.00
N ASP A 144 2.08 4.06 27.03
CA ASP A 144 2.40 3.80 28.44
C ASP A 144 1.39 2.81 29.06
N VAL A 145 1.54 1.53 28.72
CA VAL A 145 0.60 0.47 29.11
C VAL A 145 0.63 0.24 30.62
N ASN A 146 1.80 0.38 31.25
CA ASN A 146 1.95 0.17 32.69
C ASN A 146 1.59 1.42 33.54
N ARG A 147 1.37 2.57 32.89
CA ARG A 147 0.97 3.87 33.49
C ARG A 147 1.97 4.43 34.50
N ASP A 148 3.27 4.19 34.28
CA ASP A 148 4.32 4.71 35.15
C ASP A 148 4.84 6.10 34.72
N ASN A 149 4.26 6.69 33.67
CA ASN A 149 4.64 7.95 33.02
C ASN A 149 6.01 7.92 32.33
N ARG A 150 6.52 6.74 31.97
CA ARG A 150 7.81 6.56 31.30
C ARG A 150 7.68 5.48 30.23
N LEU A 151 8.03 5.77 28.99
CA LEU A 151 8.00 4.74 27.94
C LEU A 151 9.27 3.90 28.01
N SER A 152 9.09 2.61 28.25
CA SER A 152 10.13 1.61 28.14
C SER A 152 10.40 1.21 26.67
N SER A 153 11.48 0.48 26.43
CA SER A 153 11.79 -0.05 25.10
C SER A 153 10.73 -1.01 24.59
N ALA A 154 10.12 -1.79 25.48
CA ALA A 154 9.06 -2.72 25.12
C ALA A 154 7.78 -1.99 24.66
N GLU A 155 7.42 -0.90 25.34
CA GLU A 155 6.26 -0.08 24.99
C GLU A 155 6.45 0.66 23.68
N ILE A 156 7.62 1.28 23.47
CA ILE A 156 7.94 1.95 22.20
C ILE A 156 7.92 0.95 21.04
N GLN A 157 8.45 -0.27 21.23
CA GLN A 157 8.49 -1.29 20.18
C GLN A 157 7.15 -2.01 19.94
N ALA A 158 6.12 -1.74 20.75
CA ALA A 158 4.81 -2.30 20.53
C ALA A 158 4.25 -1.84 19.17
N ALA A 159 3.56 -2.75 18.47
CA ALA A 159 3.07 -2.48 17.11
C ALA A 159 2.18 -1.22 17.02
N GLY A 160 1.32 -0.99 18.02
CA GLY A 160 0.48 0.22 18.08
C GLY A 160 1.26 1.50 18.39
N ALA A 161 2.32 1.41 19.20
CA ALA A 161 3.12 2.56 19.57
C ALA A 161 3.90 3.13 18.39
N GLN A 162 4.43 2.28 17.52
CA GLN A 162 5.14 2.71 16.32
C GLN A 162 4.25 3.52 15.38
N ALA A 163 2.96 3.17 15.25
CA ALA A 163 2.01 3.93 14.43
C ALA A 163 1.80 5.35 15.00
N ILE A 164 1.67 5.44 16.33
CA ILE A 164 1.48 6.71 17.03
C ILE A 164 2.75 7.58 16.94
N LEU A 165 3.92 7.00 17.23
CA LEU A 165 5.20 7.71 17.24
C LEU A 165 5.64 8.16 15.85
N LYS A 166 5.29 7.43 14.78
CA LYS A 166 5.60 7.82 13.40
C LYS A 166 4.71 8.93 12.86
N ARG A 167 3.52 9.13 13.44
CA ARG A 167 2.52 10.10 12.97
C ARG A 167 3.05 11.52 12.82
N GLY A 168 4.05 11.91 13.62
CA GLY A 168 4.69 13.23 13.52
C GLY A 168 6.11 13.24 12.97
N VAL A 169 6.71 12.08 12.69
CA VAL A 169 8.05 11.99 12.10
C VAL A 169 7.95 11.87 10.57
N ASP A 170 6.96 11.12 10.09
CA ASP A 170 6.74 10.86 8.65
C ASP A 170 5.69 11.80 8.02
N ALA A 171 5.01 12.63 8.82
CA ALA A 171 4.15 13.70 8.31
C ALA A 171 5.02 14.79 7.67
N SER A 172 5.50 14.51 6.46
CA SER A 172 5.94 15.56 5.55
C SER A 172 4.72 16.48 5.37
N PRO A 173 4.80 17.75 5.81
CA PRO A 173 3.64 18.60 6.04
C PRO A 173 3.08 19.07 4.71
N SER A 174 2.33 18.21 4.04
CA SER A 174 1.30 18.70 3.13
C SER A 174 0.24 19.35 4.01
N VAL A 175 -0.43 18.54 4.85
CA VAL A 175 -1.55 19.00 5.68
C VAL A 175 -1.13 20.03 6.73
N ARG A 176 -1.82 21.18 6.71
CA ARG A 176 -1.68 22.29 7.67
C ARG A 176 -2.03 21.86 9.10
N ASP A 177 -1.23 22.29 10.08
CA ASP A 177 -1.51 22.07 11.52
C ASP A 177 -2.75 22.87 11.97
N THR A 178 -3.46 22.37 12.99
CA THR A 178 -4.62 23.03 13.62
C THR A 178 -4.32 24.49 14.00
N ARG A 179 -3.10 24.77 14.50
CA ARG A 179 -2.64 26.13 14.85
C ARG A 179 -2.43 27.06 13.66
N SER A 180 -2.23 26.49 12.47
CA SER A 180 -2.08 27.27 11.24
C SER A 180 -3.42 27.54 10.56
N ILE A 181 -4.45 26.77 10.90
CA ILE A 181 -5.82 26.91 10.40
C ILE A 181 -6.65 27.79 11.35
N ALA A 182 -6.53 27.58 12.65
CA ALA A 182 -7.33 28.22 13.69
C ALA A 182 -6.46 28.79 14.81
N GLN A 183 -7.01 29.72 15.60
CA GLN A 183 -6.34 30.32 16.76
C GLN A 183 -6.38 29.44 18.02
N GLY A 184 -6.89 28.20 17.94
CA GLY A 184 -7.15 27.32 19.09
C GLY A 184 -6.66 25.88 18.90
N SER A 185 -7.06 25.01 19.83
CA SER A 185 -6.74 23.57 19.81
C SER A 185 -7.66 22.74 18.91
N PHE A 186 -8.69 23.37 18.36
CA PHE A 186 -9.72 22.75 17.53
C PHE A 186 -9.98 23.63 16.31
N VAL A 187 -10.36 23.00 15.21
CA VAL A 187 -10.73 23.65 13.96
C VAL A 187 -12.23 23.47 13.74
N THR A 188 -12.95 24.58 13.57
CA THR A 188 -14.36 24.55 13.18
C THR A 188 -14.52 24.22 11.70
N GLN A 189 -15.70 23.75 11.29
CA GLN A 189 -16.00 23.47 9.87
C GLN A 189 -15.69 24.66 8.96
N SER A 190 -16.11 25.87 9.35
CA SER A 190 -15.84 27.08 8.56
C SER A 190 -14.35 27.38 8.43
N GLU A 191 -13.55 27.16 9.48
CA GLU A 191 -12.10 27.37 9.43
C GLU A 191 -11.41 26.32 8.55
N LEU A 192 -11.84 25.06 8.63
CA LEU A 192 -11.28 23.99 7.80
C LEU A 192 -11.60 24.22 6.31
N MET A 193 -12.85 24.54 5.99
CA MET A 193 -13.26 24.87 4.61
C MET A 193 -12.57 26.13 4.08
N ALA A 194 -12.26 27.10 4.94
CA ALA A 194 -11.48 28.27 4.53
C ALA A 194 -10.00 27.94 4.26
N ALA A 195 -9.45 26.96 4.98
CA ALA A 195 -8.06 26.52 4.76
C ALA A 195 -7.90 25.60 3.54
N TYR A 196 -8.91 24.76 3.25
CA TYR A 196 -8.92 23.78 2.17
C TYR A 196 -10.07 24.09 1.22
N ALA A 197 -9.77 24.77 0.11
CA ALA A 197 -10.77 25.13 -0.88
C ALA A 197 -11.38 23.86 -1.51
N GLY A 198 -12.72 23.84 -1.62
CA GLY A 198 -13.46 22.69 -2.14
C GLY A 198 -13.82 21.63 -1.11
N LEU A 199 -13.33 21.73 0.13
CA LEU A 199 -13.72 20.83 1.21
C LEU A 199 -15.22 20.98 1.51
N SER A 200 -15.95 19.87 1.48
CA SER A 200 -17.39 19.84 1.68
C SER A 200 -17.76 19.61 3.15
N SER A 201 -19.04 19.78 3.49
CA SER A 201 -19.52 19.42 4.84
C SER A 201 -19.41 17.93 5.12
N VAL A 202 -19.57 17.09 4.09
CA VAL A 202 -19.43 15.63 4.20
C VAL A 202 -17.99 15.25 4.51
N ASP A 203 -17.02 15.92 3.88
CA ASP A 203 -15.60 15.72 4.17
C ASP A 203 -15.26 16.10 5.62
N PHE A 204 -15.85 17.19 6.11
CA PHE A 204 -15.70 17.58 7.51
C PHE A 204 -16.23 16.50 8.45
N ASP A 205 -17.43 15.97 8.20
CA ASP A 205 -18.04 14.91 9.02
C ASP A 205 -17.22 13.60 8.99
N LEU A 206 -16.51 13.33 7.89
CA LEU A 206 -15.59 12.19 7.79
C LEU A 206 -14.34 12.38 8.67
N ILE A 207 -13.89 13.63 8.86
CA ILE A 207 -12.74 13.97 9.70
C ILE A 207 -13.16 14.06 11.17
N ASP A 208 -14.30 14.68 11.47
CA ASP A 208 -14.90 14.81 12.81
C ASP A 208 -15.54 13.49 13.25
N THR A 209 -14.69 12.49 13.48
CA THR A 209 -15.11 11.12 13.84
C THR A 209 -15.92 11.05 15.13
N ASN A 210 -15.78 12.05 16.01
CA ASN A 210 -16.46 12.09 17.29
C ASN A 210 -17.78 12.91 17.26
N ASN A 211 -18.05 13.63 16.16
CA ASN A 211 -19.26 14.44 15.91
C ASN A 211 -19.50 15.55 16.94
N ASP A 212 -18.45 16.18 17.47
CA ASP A 212 -18.58 17.34 18.37
C ASP A 212 -18.57 18.69 17.62
N ASN A 213 -18.62 18.65 16.28
CA ASN A 213 -18.54 19.77 15.36
C ASN A 213 -17.20 20.51 15.43
N ARG A 214 -16.12 19.82 15.83
CA ARG A 214 -14.79 20.40 16.00
C ARG A 214 -13.72 19.36 15.68
N VAL A 215 -12.85 19.66 14.72
CA VAL A 215 -11.74 18.78 14.40
C VAL A 215 -10.56 19.07 15.34
N GLY A 216 -10.21 18.10 16.18
CA GLY A 216 -8.99 18.14 17.00
C GLY A 216 -7.74 17.69 16.22
N ALA A 217 -6.56 17.89 16.82
CA ALA A 217 -5.30 17.44 16.23
C ALA A 217 -5.30 15.93 15.92
N ASN A 218 -5.80 15.10 16.83
CA ASN A 218 -5.83 13.64 16.66
C ASN A 218 -6.67 13.19 15.45
N GLU A 219 -7.76 13.92 15.16
CA GLU A 219 -8.64 13.70 14.01
C GLU A 219 -8.01 14.21 12.73
N LEU A 220 -7.45 15.43 12.76
CA LEU A 220 -6.75 16.00 11.62
C LEU A 220 -5.57 15.14 11.16
N TYR A 221 -4.83 14.56 12.11
CA TYR A 221 -3.70 13.65 11.86
C TYR A 221 -4.11 12.18 11.71
N ALA A 222 -5.41 11.86 11.74
CA ALA A 222 -5.86 10.51 11.39
C ALA A 222 -5.52 10.23 9.92
N SER A 223 -5.14 9.00 9.59
CA SER A 223 -4.69 8.67 8.23
C SER A 223 -5.74 9.00 7.16
N GLY A 224 -7.01 8.70 7.41
CA GLY A 224 -8.10 9.03 6.48
C GLY A 224 -8.31 10.53 6.29
N ALA A 225 -8.14 11.32 7.35
CA ALA A 225 -8.18 12.78 7.27
C ALA A 225 -6.99 13.33 6.49
N GLN A 226 -5.79 12.80 6.73
CA GLN A 226 -4.59 13.20 5.99
C GLN A 226 -4.74 12.91 4.50
N ASP A 227 -5.19 11.71 4.13
CA ASP A 227 -5.45 11.35 2.73
C ASP A 227 -6.46 12.29 2.07
N LEU A 228 -7.54 12.62 2.78
CA LEU A 228 -8.58 13.54 2.29
C LEU A 228 -8.06 14.97 2.15
N LEU A 229 -7.34 15.50 3.15
CA LEU A 229 -6.84 16.87 3.15
C LEU A 229 -5.71 17.08 2.14
N SER A 230 -4.81 16.10 2.00
CA SER A 230 -3.77 16.12 0.95
C SER A 230 -4.39 16.16 -0.44
N GLN A 231 -5.56 15.54 -0.66
CA GLN A 231 -6.28 15.66 -1.92
C GLN A 231 -6.81 17.06 -2.16
N HIS A 232 -7.30 17.77 -1.15
CA HIS A 232 -7.74 19.15 -1.31
C HIS A 232 -6.58 20.12 -1.54
N GLU A 233 -5.41 19.87 -0.94
CA GLU A 233 -4.21 20.66 -1.20
C GLU A 233 -3.62 20.41 -2.59
N ALA A 234 -3.57 19.15 -3.01
CA ALA A 234 -3.12 18.79 -4.35
C ALA A 234 -4.16 19.23 -5.40
N GLY A 235 -5.44 18.97 -5.14
CA GLY A 235 -6.60 19.25 -5.97
C GLY A 235 -6.81 20.75 -6.22
N SER A 236 -6.58 21.59 -5.20
CA SER A 236 -6.59 23.05 -5.34
C SER A 236 -5.56 23.57 -6.36
N GLN A 237 -4.55 22.77 -6.73
CA GLN A 237 -3.60 23.12 -7.80
C GLN A 237 -3.82 22.33 -9.10
N ILE A 238 -4.47 21.17 -9.05
CA ILE A 238 -4.67 20.27 -10.18
C ILE A 238 -5.95 20.62 -10.97
N LEU A 239 -7.02 20.98 -10.26
CA LEU A 239 -8.31 21.29 -10.88
C LEU A 239 -8.40 22.79 -11.12
N VAL A 240 -8.58 23.18 -12.39
CA VAL A 240 -9.13 24.50 -12.68
C VAL A 240 -10.62 24.51 -12.36
N SER A 241 -11.22 25.67 -12.11
CA SER A 241 -12.65 25.74 -11.79
C SER A 241 -13.50 25.21 -12.93
N LEU A 242 -14.63 24.57 -12.62
CA LEU A 242 -15.58 24.13 -13.65
C LEU A 242 -16.00 25.30 -14.55
N ASP A 243 -16.22 26.50 -13.97
CA ASP A 243 -16.53 27.72 -14.72
C ASP A 243 -15.47 28.13 -15.77
N SER A 244 -14.22 27.69 -15.59
CA SER A 244 -13.14 27.94 -16.57
C SER A 244 -13.08 26.87 -17.67
N ILE A 245 -13.67 25.70 -17.42
CA ILE A 245 -13.76 24.58 -18.35
C ILE A 245 -15.06 24.67 -19.16
N ASP A 246 -16.18 24.97 -18.49
CA ASP A 246 -17.51 25.16 -19.08
C ASP A 246 -17.57 26.46 -19.88
N THR A 247 -16.98 26.42 -21.07
CA THR A 247 -16.87 27.55 -21.98
C THR A 247 -18.18 27.88 -22.67
N ASP A 248 -19.10 26.93 -22.75
CA ASP A 248 -20.42 27.12 -23.35
C ASP A 248 -21.53 27.51 -22.35
N GLY A 249 -21.23 27.43 -21.04
CA GLY A 249 -22.11 27.86 -19.96
C GLY A 249 -23.27 26.89 -19.72
N SER A 250 -23.08 25.61 -20.04
CA SER A 250 -24.09 24.57 -19.89
C SER A 250 -24.30 24.12 -18.43
N GLY A 251 -23.38 24.48 -17.53
CA GLY A 251 -23.33 24.02 -16.14
C GLY A 251 -22.66 22.64 -15.98
N PHE A 252 -22.07 22.10 -17.05
CA PHE A 252 -21.38 20.83 -17.07
C PHE A 252 -20.11 20.95 -17.90
N ALA A 253 -19.09 20.14 -17.60
CA ALA A 253 -17.91 20.07 -18.45
C ALA A 253 -18.09 18.94 -19.49
N SER A 254 -18.10 19.29 -20.77
CA SER A 254 -18.05 18.30 -21.85
C SER A 254 -16.65 17.69 -22.00
N LEU A 255 -16.55 16.52 -22.66
CA LEU A 255 -15.24 15.92 -22.96
C LEU A 255 -14.32 16.88 -23.73
N ALA A 256 -14.86 17.64 -24.70
CA ALA A 256 -14.06 18.55 -25.52
C ALA A 256 -13.48 19.70 -24.69
N GLU A 257 -14.27 20.23 -23.76
CA GLU A 257 -13.84 21.26 -22.82
C GLU A 257 -12.79 20.76 -21.84
N LEU A 258 -13.01 19.56 -21.28
CA LEU A 258 -12.03 18.91 -20.43
C LEU A 258 -10.73 18.64 -21.17
N GLN A 259 -10.79 18.18 -22.42
CA GLN A 259 -9.61 17.94 -23.26
C GLN A 259 -8.85 19.22 -23.62
N ALA A 260 -9.55 20.35 -23.73
CA ALA A 260 -8.89 21.64 -23.95
C ALA A 260 -7.96 22.00 -22.78
N GLN A 261 -8.34 21.62 -21.56
CA GLN A 261 -7.57 21.86 -20.36
C GLN A 261 -6.62 20.71 -19.96
N TYR A 262 -6.99 19.48 -20.29
CA TYR A 262 -6.29 18.24 -19.98
C TYR A 262 -6.07 17.42 -21.27
N PRO A 263 -5.06 17.76 -22.09
CA PRO A 263 -4.90 17.19 -23.43
C PRO A 263 -4.68 15.67 -23.47
N GLY A 264 -4.26 15.07 -22.35
CA GLY A 264 -4.12 13.61 -22.22
C GLY A 264 -5.44 12.86 -21.99
N LEU A 265 -6.50 13.58 -21.60
CA LEU A 265 -7.76 12.97 -21.18
C LEU A 265 -8.47 12.28 -22.36
N SER A 266 -8.81 11.00 -22.19
CA SER A 266 -9.56 10.24 -23.18
C SER A 266 -11.03 10.04 -22.76
N ALA A 267 -11.90 9.67 -23.70
CA ALA A 267 -13.28 9.29 -23.37
C ALA A 267 -13.35 8.08 -22.41
N ALA A 268 -12.34 7.19 -22.45
CA ALA A 268 -12.26 6.06 -21.53
C ALA A 268 -11.92 6.48 -20.09
N ASP A 269 -11.29 7.65 -19.92
CA ASP A 269 -10.96 8.21 -18.62
C ASP A 269 -12.19 8.80 -17.93
N LEU A 270 -13.15 9.36 -18.69
CA LEU A 270 -14.41 9.88 -18.17
C LEU A 270 -15.23 8.82 -17.44
N ILE A 271 -15.23 7.58 -17.93
CA ILE A 271 -16.00 6.45 -17.36
C ILE A 271 -15.68 6.23 -15.87
N TRP A 272 -14.52 6.69 -15.39
CA TRP A 272 -14.14 6.54 -13.99
C TRP A 272 -14.86 7.50 -13.04
N PHE A 273 -15.36 8.64 -13.54
CA PHE A 273 -15.92 9.68 -12.69
C PHE A 273 -17.19 10.34 -13.22
N ASP A 274 -17.56 10.10 -14.48
CA ASP A 274 -18.91 10.31 -15.03
C ASP A 274 -19.81 9.21 -14.47
N ALA A 275 -20.43 9.46 -13.32
CA ALA A 275 -21.12 8.43 -12.53
C ALA A 275 -22.47 8.05 -13.14
N ASN A 276 -23.03 8.91 -14.00
CA ASN A 276 -24.35 8.70 -14.61
C ASN A 276 -24.27 8.33 -16.12
N ASP A 277 -23.07 8.22 -16.67
CA ASP A 277 -22.76 7.87 -18.07
C ASP A 277 -23.43 8.81 -19.11
N ASP A 278 -23.68 10.07 -18.77
CA ASP A 278 -24.33 11.03 -19.67
C ASP A 278 -23.34 11.79 -20.60
N ASN A 279 -22.04 11.48 -20.49
CA ASN A 279 -20.92 12.12 -21.17
C ASN A 279 -20.75 13.61 -20.84
N ARG A 280 -21.23 14.03 -19.67
CA ARG A 280 -21.05 15.36 -19.11
C ARG A 280 -20.61 15.20 -17.68
N VAL A 281 -19.70 16.06 -17.26
CA VAL A 281 -19.18 16.01 -15.89
C VAL A 281 -19.81 17.13 -15.11
N SER A 282 -20.70 16.78 -14.19
CA SER A 282 -21.27 17.73 -13.23
C SER A 282 -20.23 18.20 -12.21
N PHE A 283 -20.53 19.25 -11.44
CA PHE A 283 -19.67 19.70 -10.35
C PHE A 283 -19.36 18.56 -9.36
N THR A 284 -20.37 17.78 -8.97
CA THR A 284 -20.18 16.67 -8.04
C THR A 284 -19.23 15.60 -8.58
N GLU A 285 -19.32 15.30 -9.88
CA GLU A 285 -18.44 14.33 -10.54
C GLU A 285 -17.04 14.88 -10.75
N PHE A 286 -16.90 16.15 -11.13
CA PHE A 286 -15.62 16.81 -11.40
C PHE A 286 -14.73 16.93 -10.15
N TYR A 287 -15.35 17.09 -8.98
CA TYR A 287 -14.67 17.13 -7.68
C TYR A 287 -14.65 15.77 -6.97
N SER A 288 -15.12 14.70 -7.63
CA SER A 288 -15.00 13.36 -7.07
C SER A 288 -13.53 12.93 -6.94
N ILE A 289 -13.28 12.00 -6.01
CA ILE A 289 -11.93 11.46 -5.80
C ILE A 289 -11.36 10.81 -7.08
N ASP A 290 -12.22 10.15 -7.85
CA ASP A 290 -11.84 9.49 -9.09
C ASP A 290 -11.46 10.53 -10.16
N ALA A 291 -12.22 11.63 -10.27
CA ALA A 291 -11.89 12.73 -11.18
C ALA A 291 -10.55 13.37 -10.85
N VAL A 292 -10.27 13.68 -9.58
CA VAL A 292 -8.99 14.25 -9.16
C VAL A 292 -7.82 13.34 -9.56
N GLN A 293 -7.95 12.03 -9.33
CA GLN A 293 -6.90 11.06 -9.67
C GLN A 293 -6.69 10.94 -11.18
N VAL A 294 -7.76 10.96 -11.97
CA VAL A 294 -7.69 10.79 -13.42
C VAL A 294 -7.21 12.07 -14.10
N LEU A 295 -7.76 13.23 -13.73
CA LEU A 295 -7.35 14.53 -14.27
C LEU A 295 -5.91 14.88 -13.87
N GLY A 296 -5.49 14.52 -12.65
CA GLY A 296 -4.12 14.71 -12.20
C GLY A 296 -3.06 13.95 -13.01
N LYS A 297 -3.43 12.82 -13.64
CA LYS A 297 -2.53 12.03 -14.52
C LYS A 297 -2.46 12.59 -15.95
N ASN A 298 -3.45 13.39 -16.36
CA ASN A 298 -3.66 13.84 -17.73
C ASN A 298 -3.27 15.31 -17.96
N ARG A 299 -2.54 15.89 -17.01
CA ARG A 299 -1.94 17.22 -17.09
C ARG A 299 -0.54 17.14 -17.69
#